data_AF-A0A1S3T829-F1
#
_entry.id   AF-A0A1S3T829-F1
#
_cell.length_a   1.000
_cell.length_b   1.000
_cell.length_c   1.000
_cell.angle_alpha   90.00
_cell.angle_beta   90.00
_cell.angle_gamma   90.00
#
_symmetry.space_group_name_H-M   'P 1'
#
loop_
_entity.id
_entity.type
_entity.pdbx_description
1 polymer ?
#
loop_
_entity_poly.entity_id
_entity_poly.type
_entity_poly.pdbx_seq_one_letter_code
_entity_poly.pdbx_strand_id
1 'polypeptide(L)'
;MIDYKWEVWTVFVDKAHFIEAIRTYVVHTRRALKFVKNDKRRVGVRCMGGQGKCPWTAYCGYLPTRQFWQLRKIKDTHSCSRQLNIKILNTKWLSEEIDRSLQDNPNLKVQDIRKNALRKWNTKISISKARRAKLMAVRQRIGDFKEEYRRIHDYGHELLRSNPGSTVKVEVDSVNGEYKGELLTAIGRDPNDQMLPLAYAIVEVENKET
;
A
#
# COMPACT_ATOMS: atom_id res chain seq x y z
N MET A 1 18.32 12.45 15.20
CA MET A 1 17.78 12.99 13.94
C MET A 1 18.53 12.25 12.84
N ILE A 2 17.86 11.51 11.96
CA ILE A 2 18.57 10.79 10.88
C ILE A 2 19.09 11.86 9.92
N ASP A 3 20.41 12.03 9.85
CA ASP A 3 21.01 12.94 8.88
C ASP A 3 20.96 12.30 7.51
N TYR A 4 20.07 12.82 6.67
CA TYR A 4 20.00 12.45 5.26
C TYR A 4 21.13 13.16 4.53
N LYS A 5 22.15 12.40 4.13
CA LYS A 5 23.21 12.89 3.26
C LYS A 5 22.94 12.44 1.83
N TRP A 6 22.73 13.39 0.93
CA TRP A 6 22.61 13.11 -0.49
C TRP A 6 24.00 13.21 -1.14
N GLU A 7 24.47 12.12 -1.73
CA GLU A 7 25.75 12.09 -2.43
C GLU A 7 25.52 12.09 -3.95
N VAL A 8 26.28 12.91 -4.67
CA VAL A 8 26.25 12.85 -6.13
C VAL A 8 26.77 11.47 -6.54
N TRP A 9 26.21 10.92 -7.61
CA TRP A 9 26.52 9.62 -8.18
C TRP A 9 25.91 8.41 -7.46
N THR A 10 25.15 8.61 -6.37
CA THR A 10 24.35 7.52 -5.76
C THR A 10 23.46 6.86 -6.82
N VAL A 11 23.50 5.54 -6.83
CA VAL A 11 22.78 4.69 -7.78
C VAL A 11 21.51 4.15 -7.12
N PHE A 12 20.44 4.11 -7.90
CA PHE A 12 19.15 3.55 -7.55
C PHE A 12 18.82 2.45 -8.55
N VAL A 13 18.30 1.33 -8.05
CA VAL A 13 17.89 0.18 -8.87
C VAL A 13 16.85 0.61 -9.90
N ASP A 14 15.83 1.33 -9.44
CA ASP A 14 14.74 1.79 -10.29
C ASP A 14 14.30 3.23 -9.95
N LYS A 15 13.39 3.72 -10.79
CA LYS A 15 12.77 5.04 -10.59
C LYS A 15 11.97 5.09 -9.29
N ALA A 16 11.32 3.98 -8.92
CA ALA A 16 10.43 3.94 -7.77
C ALA A 16 11.21 4.12 -6.46
N HIS A 17 12.38 3.48 -6.34
CA HIS A 17 13.28 3.58 -5.20
C HIS A 17 13.78 5.02 -5.02
N PHE A 18 14.16 5.72 -6.10
CA PHE A 18 14.52 7.15 -5.99
C PHE A 18 13.34 8.00 -5.51
N ILE A 19 12.14 7.77 -6.05
CA ILE A 19 10.92 8.48 -5.64
C ILE A 19 10.60 8.20 -4.16
N GLU A 20 10.80 6.98 -3.70
CA GLU A 20 10.60 6.56 -2.32
C GLU A 20 11.60 7.22 -1.38
N ALA A 21 12.90 7.21 -1.72
CA ALA A 21 13.94 7.90 -0.95
C ALA A 21 13.61 9.41 -0.78
N ILE A 22 13.20 10.08 -1.86
CA ILE A 22 12.75 11.48 -1.82
C ILE A 22 11.52 11.65 -0.92
N ARG A 23 10.54 10.75 -0.97
CA ARG A 23 9.34 10.82 -0.14
C ARG A 23 9.68 10.67 1.34
N THR A 24 10.51 9.69 1.68
CA THR A 24 10.97 9.46 3.05
C THR A 24 11.72 10.69 3.56
N TYR A 25 12.65 11.24 2.78
CA TYR A 25 13.32 12.50 3.09
C TYR A 25 12.34 13.64 3.38
N VAL A 26 11.28 13.77 2.59
CA VAL A 26 10.28 14.82 2.79
C VAL A 26 9.53 14.66 4.11
N VAL A 27 9.13 13.44 4.47
CA VAL A 27 8.42 13.17 5.72
C VAL A 27 9.26 13.58 6.94
N HIS A 28 10.56 13.28 6.91
CA HIS A 28 11.47 13.63 8.01
C HIS A 28 11.85 15.11 8.03
N THR A 29 12.17 15.71 6.88
CA THR A 29 12.62 17.11 6.81
C THR A 29 11.48 18.13 6.81
N ARG A 30 10.25 17.68 6.53
CA ARG A 30 9.03 18.50 6.45
C ARG A 30 9.15 19.64 5.43
N ARG A 31 9.75 19.35 4.27
CA ARG A 31 9.98 20.29 3.17
C ARG A 31 8.95 20.07 2.07
N ALA A 32 8.44 21.15 1.46
CA ALA A 32 7.50 21.04 0.36
C ALA A 32 8.19 20.77 -0.97
N LEU A 33 8.65 19.53 -1.14
CA LEU A 33 9.21 19.10 -2.42
C LEU A 33 8.12 18.80 -3.44
N LYS A 34 8.41 19.12 -4.70
CA LYS A 34 7.56 18.84 -5.86
C LYS A 34 8.40 18.17 -6.95
N PHE A 35 7.85 17.11 -7.55
CA PHE A 35 8.39 16.55 -8.78
C PHE A 35 8.07 17.50 -9.93
N VAL A 36 9.10 18.09 -10.52
CA VAL A 36 9.01 19.01 -11.66
C VAL A 36 9.17 18.24 -12.97
N LYS A 37 9.96 17.17 -12.98
CA LYS A 37 10.08 16.23 -14.10
C LYS A 37 9.92 14.82 -13.54
N ASN A 38 9.12 13.99 -14.20
CA ASN A 38 8.97 12.57 -13.89
C ASN A 38 8.61 11.84 -15.18
N ASP A 39 9.62 11.48 -15.95
CA ASP A 39 9.46 10.72 -17.19
C ASP A 39 10.22 9.38 -17.07
N LYS A 40 10.31 8.62 -18.16
CA LYS A 40 10.99 7.31 -18.18
C LYS A 40 12.52 7.43 -18.14
N ARG A 41 13.09 8.63 -18.29
CA ARG A 41 14.54 8.87 -18.40
C ARG A 41 15.09 9.77 -17.29
N ARG A 42 14.26 10.58 -16.63
CA ARG A 42 14.69 11.55 -15.64
C ARG A 42 13.59 11.87 -14.63
N VAL A 43 14.02 12.11 -13.39
CA VAL A 43 13.22 12.63 -12.31
C VAL A 43 13.91 13.87 -11.75
N GLY A 44 13.22 15.00 -11.79
CA GLY A 44 13.68 16.27 -11.25
C GLY A 44 12.79 16.72 -10.10
N VAL A 45 13.38 17.04 -8.96
CA VAL A 45 12.69 17.45 -7.74
C VAL A 45 13.17 18.84 -7.34
N ARG A 46 12.25 19.71 -6.94
CA ARG A 46 12.58 21.04 -6.40
C ARG A 46 11.80 21.31 -5.13
N CYS A 47 12.38 22.11 -4.24
CA CYS A 47 11.65 22.62 -3.09
C CYS A 47 10.81 23.85 -3.47
N MET A 48 9.53 23.83 -3.12
CA MET A 48 8.58 24.94 -3.31
C MET A 48 8.51 25.87 -2.08
N GLY A 49 9.34 25.64 -1.06
CA GLY A 49 9.43 26.50 0.11
C GLY A 49 9.98 27.89 -0.23
N GLY A 50 9.67 28.89 0.60
CA GLY A 50 10.09 30.27 0.34
C GLY A 50 9.54 30.83 -0.97
N GLN A 51 8.28 30.54 -1.28
CA GLN A 51 7.63 30.92 -2.56
C GLN A 51 8.37 30.38 -3.80
N GLY A 52 8.99 29.20 -3.69
CA GLY A 52 9.74 28.58 -4.78
C GLY A 52 11.16 29.12 -4.98
N LYS A 53 11.64 30.02 -4.11
CA LYS A 53 13.01 30.55 -4.14
C LYS A 53 14.02 29.64 -3.41
N CYS A 54 13.57 28.54 -2.83
CA CYS A 54 14.46 27.61 -2.16
C CYS A 54 15.44 26.98 -3.16
N PRO A 55 16.76 27.01 -2.91
CA PRO A 55 17.76 26.51 -3.84
C PRO A 55 17.81 24.97 -3.90
N TRP A 56 17.09 24.28 -3.01
CA TRP A 56 17.13 22.83 -2.95
C TRP A 56 16.58 22.20 -4.23
N THR A 57 17.42 21.40 -4.89
CA THR A 57 17.06 20.70 -6.13
C THR A 57 17.77 19.36 -6.21
N ALA A 58 17.09 18.35 -6.75
CA ALA A 58 17.64 17.02 -7.03
C ALA A 58 17.31 16.61 -8.46
N TYR A 59 18.25 15.96 -9.14
CA TYR A 59 18.08 15.45 -10.49
C TYR A 59 18.68 14.05 -10.62
N CYS A 60 17.79 13.09 -10.83
CA CYS A 60 18.12 11.71 -11.07
C CYS A 60 17.83 11.36 -12.54
N GLY A 61 18.76 10.69 -13.21
CA GLY A 61 18.66 10.31 -14.61
C GLY A 61 18.91 8.82 -14.80
N TYR A 62 18.16 8.21 -15.70
CA TYR A 62 18.37 6.84 -16.13
C TYR A 62 19.60 6.77 -17.06
N LEU A 63 20.46 5.79 -16.81
CA LEU A 63 21.61 5.48 -17.65
C LEU A 63 21.33 4.18 -18.43
N PRO A 64 21.03 4.24 -19.75
CA PRO A 64 20.67 3.06 -20.53
C PRO A 64 21.76 2.00 -20.61
N THR A 65 23.03 2.40 -20.62
CA THR A 65 24.18 1.49 -20.80
C THR A 65 24.36 0.50 -19.65
N ARG A 66 23.99 0.91 -18.43
CA ARG A 66 24.12 0.09 -17.22
C ARG A 66 22.78 -0.19 -16.52
N GLN A 67 21.68 0.22 -17.16
CA GLN A 67 20.30 0.00 -16.72
C GLN A 67 19.98 0.43 -15.28
N PHE A 68 20.57 1.53 -14.79
CA PHE A 68 20.27 2.06 -13.46
C PHE A 68 19.91 3.54 -13.47
N TRP A 69 19.33 4.00 -12.36
CA TRP A 69 19.05 5.40 -12.10
C TRP A 69 20.15 6.02 -11.27
N GLN A 70 20.58 7.24 -11.60
CA GLN A 70 21.69 7.88 -10.91
C GLN A 70 21.37 9.32 -10.54
N LEU A 71 21.66 9.70 -9.30
CA LEU A 71 21.60 11.08 -8.84
C LEU A 71 22.78 11.87 -9.43
N ARG A 72 22.53 12.69 -10.44
CA ARG A 72 23.57 13.43 -11.17
C ARG A 72 23.79 14.83 -10.61
N LYS A 73 22.76 15.44 -10.04
CA LYS A 73 22.84 16.79 -9.47
C LYS A 73 22.00 16.86 -8.21
N ILE A 74 22.59 17.34 -7.13
CA ILE A 74 21.90 17.66 -5.89
C ILE A 74 22.45 18.99 -5.37
N LYS A 75 21.54 19.86 -4.93
CA LYS A 75 21.86 21.02 -4.10
C LYS A 75 21.11 20.83 -2.79
N ASP A 76 21.77 20.27 -1.78
CA ASP A 76 21.14 19.88 -0.52
C ASP A 76 21.10 21.02 0.52
N THR A 77 20.81 22.23 0.06
CA THR A 77 20.72 23.42 0.92
C THR A 77 19.30 23.95 0.88
N HIS A 78 18.63 24.03 2.04
CA HIS A 78 17.31 24.66 2.15
C HIS A 78 17.43 26.07 2.74
N SER A 79 16.81 27.06 2.10
CA SER A 79 16.63 28.41 2.66
C SER A 79 15.21 28.65 3.16
N CYS A 80 14.34 27.63 3.12
CA CYS A 80 12.93 27.75 3.46
C CYS A 80 12.65 27.30 4.90
N SER A 81 11.48 27.65 5.42
CA SER A 81 10.94 27.09 6.68
C SER A 81 10.28 25.74 6.48
N ARG A 82 10.07 24.98 7.56
CA ARG A 82 9.33 23.71 7.52
C ARG A 82 7.85 23.98 7.19
N GLN A 83 7.23 23.12 6.38
CA GLN A 83 5.82 23.25 6.02
C GLN A 83 4.95 22.22 6.75
N LEU A 84 3.72 22.63 7.07
CA LEU A 84 2.69 21.82 7.72
C LEU A 84 1.89 20.95 6.73
N ASN A 85 1.96 21.24 5.44
CA ASN A 85 1.15 20.56 4.43
C ASN A 85 2.05 19.91 3.37
N ILE A 86 2.43 18.67 3.64
CA ILE A 86 3.23 17.86 2.74
C ILE A 86 2.31 17.13 1.75
N LYS A 87 2.16 17.68 0.53
CA LYS A 87 1.29 17.09 -0.51
C LYS A 87 1.83 15.79 -1.13
N ILE A 88 3.13 15.53 -1.01
CA ILE A 88 3.83 14.43 -1.69
C ILE A 88 3.65 13.05 -1.03
N LEU A 89 3.01 12.99 0.14
CA LEU A 89 2.85 11.75 0.91
C LEU A 89 2.09 10.70 0.07
N ASN A 90 2.60 9.47 -0.03
CA ASN A 90 1.94 8.40 -0.77
C ASN A 90 0.98 7.63 0.15
N THR A 91 -0.10 7.05 -0.40
CA THR A 91 -0.95 6.09 0.32
C THR A 91 -0.19 4.81 0.68
N LYS A 92 0.76 4.37 -0.17
CA LYS A 92 1.60 3.19 0.10
C LYS A 92 2.48 3.34 1.33
N TRP A 93 3.29 4.39 1.34
CA TRP A 93 4.10 4.69 2.51
C TRP A 93 3.25 4.84 3.78
N LEU A 94 2.08 5.49 3.67
CA LEU A 94 1.18 5.64 4.80
C LEU A 94 0.59 4.31 5.28
N SER A 95 0.33 3.34 4.39
CA SER A 95 -0.18 2.02 4.80
C SER A 95 0.86 1.21 5.55
N GLU A 96 2.10 1.19 5.08
CA GLU A 96 3.22 0.48 5.72
C GLU A 96 3.47 1.01 7.15
N GLU A 97 3.31 2.32 7.34
CA GLU A 97 3.43 2.93 8.65
C GLU A 97 2.20 2.69 9.55
N ILE A 98 0.99 2.68 8.97
CA ILE A 98 -0.24 2.32 9.70
C ILE A 98 -0.23 0.84 10.09
N ASP A 99 0.40 -0.03 9.30
CA ASP A 99 0.44 -1.48 9.54
C ASP A 99 0.98 -1.80 10.93
N ARG A 100 2.08 -1.15 11.34
CA ARG A 100 2.59 -1.23 12.72
C ARG A 100 1.54 -0.86 13.77
N SER A 101 0.80 0.23 13.55
CA SER A 101 -0.27 0.64 14.47
C SER A 101 -1.50 -0.27 14.44
N LEU A 102 -1.73 -1.01 13.34
CA LEU A 102 -2.79 -2.01 13.22
C LEU A 102 -2.42 -3.34 13.88
N GLN A 103 -1.13 -3.63 14.04
CA GLN A 103 -0.67 -4.77 14.84
C GLN A 103 -1.00 -4.53 16.32
N ASP A 104 -0.68 -3.34 16.84
CA ASP A 104 -0.97 -2.98 18.24
C ASP A 104 -2.47 -2.82 18.51
N ASN A 105 -3.23 -2.30 17.53
CA ASN A 105 -4.67 -2.07 17.66
C ASN A 105 -5.41 -2.38 16.34
N PRO A 106 -5.99 -3.60 16.21
CA PRO A 106 -6.76 -3.99 15.03
C PRO A 106 -7.97 -3.09 14.73
N ASN A 107 -8.57 -2.47 15.77
CA ASN A 107 -9.75 -1.62 15.65
C ASN A 107 -9.43 -0.13 15.42
N LEU A 108 -8.21 0.18 14.95
CA LEU A 108 -7.75 1.56 14.71
C LEU A 108 -8.73 2.37 13.86
N LYS A 109 -9.29 3.45 14.42
CA LYS A 109 -10.24 4.29 13.70
C LYS A 109 -9.51 5.18 12.70
N VAL A 110 -10.19 5.49 11.59
CA VAL A 110 -9.66 6.39 10.54
C VAL A 110 -9.31 7.78 11.10
N GLN A 111 -10.05 8.26 12.10
CA GLN A 111 -9.75 9.55 12.75
C GLN A 111 -8.45 9.50 13.54
N ASP A 112 -8.12 8.36 14.15
CA ASP A 112 -6.88 8.21 14.92
C ASP A 112 -5.66 8.18 14.01
N ILE A 113 -5.79 7.59 12.81
CA ILE A 113 -4.76 7.68 11.76
C ILE A 113 -4.49 9.15 11.40
N ARG A 114 -5.53 9.97 11.27
CA ARG A 114 -5.38 11.40 10.95
C ARG A 114 -4.71 12.16 12.08
N LYS A 115 -5.12 11.91 13.34
CA LYS A 115 -4.51 12.51 14.53
C LYS A 115 -3.04 12.11 14.66
N ASN A 116 -2.72 10.83 14.42
CA ASN A 116 -1.36 10.32 14.44
C ASN A 116 -0.49 10.94 13.35
N ALA A 117 -1.01 11.07 12.13
CA ALA A 117 -0.30 11.73 11.04
C ALA A 117 0.00 13.21 11.33
N LEU A 118 -0.94 13.90 11.98
CA LEU A 118 -0.72 15.27 12.45
C LEU A 118 0.30 15.32 13.59
N ARG A 119 0.23 14.42 14.57
CA ARG A 119 1.15 14.41 15.71
C ARG A 119 2.58 14.05 15.32
N LYS A 120 2.77 13.00 14.52
CA LYS A 120 4.10 12.49 14.13
C LYS A 120 4.73 13.32 13.00
N TRP A 121 3.99 13.59 11.93
CA TRP A 121 4.52 14.23 10.72
C TRP A 121 4.02 15.64 10.48
N ASN A 122 3.23 16.19 11.42
CA ASN A 122 2.68 17.53 11.32
C ASN A 122 2.00 17.79 9.97
N THR A 123 1.31 16.76 9.45
CA THR A 123 0.70 16.79 8.12
C THR A 123 -0.79 16.47 8.21
N LYS A 124 -1.61 17.37 7.66
CA LYS A 124 -3.04 17.13 7.49
C LYS A 124 -3.29 16.19 6.33
N ILE A 125 -3.85 15.01 6.61
CA ILE A 125 -4.30 14.05 5.58
C ILE A 125 -5.82 14.09 5.43
N SER A 126 -6.30 13.93 4.19
CA SER A 126 -7.73 13.81 3.92
C SER A 126 -8.28 12.47 4.44
N ILE A 127 -9.58 12.45 4.76
CA ILE A 127 -10.27 11.24 5.25
C ILE A 127 -10.15 10.10 4.24
N SER A 128 -10.41 10.37 2.96
CA SER A 128 -10.31 9.36 1.89
C SER A 128 -8.90 8.78 1.75
N LYS A 129 -7.86 9.56 2.04
CA LYS A 129 -6.48 9.06 2.01
C LYS A 129 -6.18 8.14 3.19
N ALA A 130 -6.63 8.50 4.39
CA ALA A 130 -6.53 7.67 5.58
C ALA A 130 -7.30 6.34 5.41
N ARG A 131 -8.52 6.39 4.86
CA ARG A 131 -9.31 5.19 4.54
C ARG A 131 -8.58 4.27 3.58
N ARG A 132 -8.09 4.79 2.45
CA ARG A 132 -7.34 4.00 1.47
C ARG A 132 -6.08 3.38 2.06
N ALA A 133 -5.32 4.13 2.86
CA ALA A 133 -4.12 3.61 3.48
C ALA A 133 -4.43 2.50 4.50
N LYS A 134 -5.49 2.66 5.32
CA LYS A 134 -5.97 1.60 6.22
C LYS A 134 -6.37 0.33 5.44
N LEU A 135 -7.19 0.49 4.39
CA LEU A 135 -7.63 -0.63 3.57
C LEU A 135 -6.45 -1.37 2.94
N MET A 136 -5.44 -0.64 2.47
CA MET A 136 -4.26 -1.25 1.85
C MET A 136 -3.40 -2.02 2.87
N ALA A 137 -3.26 -1.50 4.09
CA ALA A 137 -2.57 -2.22 5.17
C ALA A 137 -3.33 -3.50 5.56
N VAL A 138 -4.66 -3.42 5.70
CA VAL A 138 -5.51 -4.59 5.98
C VAL A 138 -5.37 -5.65 4.89
N ARG A 139 -5.41 -5.26 3.61
CA ARG A 139 -5.21 -6.18 2.47
C ARG A 139 -3.81 -6.81 2.45
N GLN A 140 -2.77 -6.06 2.83
CA GLN A 140 -1.42 -6.62 2.92
C GLN A 140 -1.29 -7.70 4.00
N ARG A 141 -2.05 -7.57 5.10
CA ARG A 141 -1.97 -8.49 6.25
C ARG A 141 -2.88 -9.71 6.11
N ILE A 142 -4.15 -9.48 5.76
CA ILE A 142 -5.16 -10.54 5.65
C ILE A 142 -5.06 -11.23 4.29
N GLY A 143 -4.49 -10.56 3.29
CA GLY A 143 -4.49 -11.02 1.91
C GLY A 143 -5.58 -10.33 1.09
N ASP A 144 -5.56 -10.59 -0.22
CA ASP A 144 -6.70 -10.27 -1.08
C ASP A 144 -7.68 -11.43 -1.00
N PHE A 145 -8.90 -11.17 -0.51
CA PHE A 145 -9.98 -12.16 -0.48
C PHE A 145 -10.21 -12.82 -1.85
N LYS A 146 -9.80 -12.14 -2.93
CA LYS A 146 -9.80 -12.68 -4.29
C LYS A 146 -8.89 -13.91 -4.44
N GLU A 147 -7.72 -13.94 -3.80
CA GLU A 147 -6.82 -15.11 -3.83
C GLU A 147 -7.35 -16.27 -2.98
N GLU A 148 -7.93 -15.96 -1.83
CA GLU A 148 -8.55 -16.97 -0.97
C GLU A 148 -9.75 -17.63 -1.67
N TYR A 149 -10.55 -16.83 -2.40
CA TYR A 149 -11.66 -17.32 -3.23
C TYR A 149 -11.19 -18.30 -4.32
N ARG A 150 -10.09 -17.99 -5.03
CA ARG A 150 -9.56 -18.89 -6.07
C ARG A 150 -9.27 -20.29 -5.54
N ARG A 151 -8.87 -20.41 -4.27
CA ARG A 151 -8.52 -21.70 -3.67
C ARG A 151 -9.72 -22.54 -3.24
N ILE A 152 -10.92 -21.97 -3.13
CA ILE A 152 -12.11 -22.72 -2.70
C ILE A 152 -12.39 -23.89 -3.67
N HIS A 153 -12.25 -23.66 -4.97
CA HIS A 153 -12.39 -24.70 -5.98
C HIS A 153 -11.24 -25.72 -5.94
N ASP A 154 -10.01 -25.26 -5.69
CA ASP A 154 -8.84 -26.15 -5.53
C ASP A 154 -9.06 -27.14 -4.37
N TYR A 155 -9.59 -26.66 -3.23
CA TYR A 155 -9.92 -27.51 -2.09
C TYR A 155 -11.03 -28.52 -2.42
N GLY A 156 -12.04 -28.10 -3.18
CA GLY A 156 -13.09 -29.01 -3.65
C GLY A 156 -12.55 -30.13 -4.53
N HIS A 157 -11.67 -29.80 -5.47
CA HIS A 157 -11.02 -30.80 -6.32
C HIS A 157 -10.09 -31.74 -5.55
N GLU A 158 -9.32 -31.22 -4.58
CA GLU A 158 -8.42 -32.03 -3.76
C GLU A 158 -9.17 -33.05 -2.89
N LEU A 159 -10.38 -32.70 -2.42
CA LEU A 159 -11.26 -33.62 -1.70
C LEU A 159 -11.75 -34.75 -2.60
N LEU A 160 -12.25 -34.43 -3.80
CA LEU A 160 -12.71 -35.43 -4.77
C LEU A 160 -11.58 -36.37 -5.20
N ARG A 161 -10.35 -35.84 -5.28
CA ARG A 161 -9.14 -36.63 -5.56
C ARG A 161 -8.81 -37.59 -4.41
N SER A 162 -8.87 -37.11 -3.18
CA SER A 162 -8.47 -37.86 -1.98
C SER A 162 -9.54 -38.84 -1.49
N ASN A 163 -10.82 -38.54 -1.73
CA ASN A 163 -11.95 -39.39 -1.37
C ASN A 163 -12.90 -39.57 -2.57
N PRO A 164 -12.62 -40.55 -3.45
CA PRO A 164 -13.49 -40.87 -4.57
C PRO A 164 -14.88 -41.29 -4.07
N GLY A 165 -15.93 -40.61 -4.56
CA GLY A 165 -17.33 -40.84 -4.16
C GLY A 165 -17.91 -39.75 -3.25
N SER A 166 -17.07 -38.85 -2.71
CA SER A 166 -17.56 -37.63 -2.07
C SER A 166 -18.22 -36.68 -3.07
N THR A 167 -19.12 -35.83 -2.58
CA THR A 167 -19.71 -34.73 -3.36
C THR A 167 -19.33 -33.41 -2.70
N VAL A 168 -18.90 -32.45 -3.51
CA VAL A 168 -18.59 -31.08 -3.06
C VAL A 168 -19.54 -30.11 -3.74
N LYS A 169 -20.13 -29.21 -2.96
CA LYS A 169 -20.94 -28.10 -3.47
C LYS A 169 -20.42 -26.79 -2.87
N VAL A 170 -20.28 -25.79 -3.72
CA VAL A 170 -19.94 -24.42 -3.32
C VAL A 170 -21.22 -23.61 -3.47
N GLU A 171 -21.66 -22.98 -2.39
CA GLU A 171 -22.88 -22.16 -2.35
C GLU A 171 -22.58 -20.74 -1.89
N VAL A 172 -23.40 -19.80 -2.36
CA VAL A 172 -23.30 -18.36 -2.11
C VAL A 172 -24.55 -17.89 -1.39
N ASP A 173 -24.41 -17.44 -0.15
CA ASP A 173 -25.49 -16.88 0.66
C ASP A 173 -25.34 -15.37 0.80
N SER A 174 -26.38 -14.60 0.50
CA SER A 174 -26.37 -13.16 0.71
C SER A 174 -26.50 -12.82 2.20
N VAL A 175 -25.47 -12.21 2.80
CA VAL A 175 -25.49 -11.81 4.22
C VAL A 175 -25.99 -10.37 4.35
N ASN A 176 -27.22 -10.20 4.82
CA ASN A 176 -27.81 -8.89 5.12
C ASN A 176 -27.48 -8.44 6.57
N GLY A 177 -26.18 -8.23 6.86
CA GLY A 177 -25.68 -7.75 8.15
C GLY A 177 -25.06 -6.34 8.09
N GLU A 178 -24.38 -5.92 9.17
CA GLU A 178 -23.65 -4.64 9.27
C GLU A 178 -22.56 -4.48 8.18
N TYR A 179 -22.14 -5.62 7.61
CA TYR A 179 -21.29 -5.72 6.43
C TYR A 179 -22.14 -6.24 5.27
N LYS A 180 -22.25 -5.46 4.18
CA LYS A 180 -22.86 -5.93 2.93
C LYS A 180 -21.90 -6.88 2.24
N GLY A 181 -22.29 -8.13 2.05
CA GLY A 181 -21.50 -9.13 1.33
C GLY A 181 -22.22 -10.46 1.18
N GLU A 182 -21.61 -11.37 0.43
CA GLU A 182 -22.03 -12.75 0.23
C GLU A 182 -21.10 -13.68 1.01
N LEU A 183 -21.67 -14.62 1.77
CA LEU A 183 -20.96 -15.70 2.45
C LEU A 183 -20.91 -16.88 1.50
N LEU A 184 -19.71 -17.25 1.11
CA LEU A 184 -19.44 -18.45 0.34
C LEU A 184 -19.04 -19.55 1.31
N THR A 185 -19.62 -20.73 1.13
CA THR A 185 -19.28 -21.90 1.95
C THR A 185 -19.03 -23.10 1.05
N ALA A 186 -17.89 -23.77 1.23
CA ALA A 186 -17.63 -25.07 0.62
C ALA A 186 -17.89 -26.15 1.66
N ILE A 187 -18.85 -27.03 1.36
CA ILE A 187 -19.23 -28.13 2.24
C ILE A 187 -18.98 -29.44 1.48
N GLY A 188 -18.23 -30.35 2.10
CA GLY A 188 -18.06 -31.71 1.63
C GLY A 188 -19.05 -32.65 2.31
N ARG A 189 -19.64 -33.58 1.54
CA ARG A 189 -20.37 -34.73 2.09
C ARG A 189 -19.57 -36.00 1.85
N ASP A 190 -19.30 -36.75 2.91
CA ASP A 190 -18.56 -38.01 2.84
C ASP A 190 -19.50 -39.21 2.57
N PRO A 191 -18.96 -40.41 2.29
CA PRO A 191 -19.76 -41.63 2.07
C PRO A 191 -20.57 -42.10 3.30
N ASN A 192 -20.29 -41.57 4.49
CA ASN A 192 -21.00 -41.86 5.74
C ASN A 192 -22.07 -40.80 6.05
N ASP A 193 -22.43 -39.96 5.08
CA ASP A 193 -23.42 -38.89 5.21
C ASP A 193 -23.03 -37.73 6.14
N GLN A 194 -21.74 -37.60 6.47
CA GLN A 194 -21.24 -36.49 7.28
C GLN A 194 -20.99 -35.25 6.42
N MET A 195 -21.50 -34.10 6.87
CA MET A 195 -21.29 -32.79 6.25
C MET A 195 -20.16 -32.06 6.97
N LEU A 196 -19.11 -31.68 6.23
CA LEU A 196 -17.93 -31.03 6.77
C LEU A 196 -17.71 -29.67 6.08
N PRO A 197 -17.74 -28.54 6.82
CA PRO A 197 -17.34 -27.26 6.25
C PRO A 197 -15.84 -27.27 5.96
N LEU A 198 -15.48 -27.07 4.69
CA LEU A 198 -14.11 -27.10 4.19
C LEU A 198 -13.47 -25.71 4.21
N ALA A 199 -14.24 -24.71 3.80
CA ALA A 199 -13.82 -23.32 3.78
C ALA A 199 -15.04 -22.39 3.78
N TYR A 200 -14.87 -21.17 4.27
CA TYR A 200 -15.85 -20.11 4.13
C TYR A 200 -15.16 -18.78 3.80
N ALA A 201 -15.84 -17.89 3.08
CA ALA A 201 -15.34 -16.55 2.75
C ALA A 201 -16.49 -15.53 2.71
N ILE A 202 -16.22 -14.28 3.08
CA ILE A 202 -17.17 -13.16 2.95
C ILE A 202 -16.68 -12.24 1.83
N VAL A 203 -17.48 -12.07 0.78
CA VAL A 203 -17.13 -11.30 -0.42
C VAL A 203 -18.10 -10.16 -0.67
N GLU A 204 -17.70 -9.11 -1.41
CA GLU A 204 -18.61 -7.99 -1.71
C GLU A 204 -19.62 -8.32 -2.83
N VAL A 205 -19.24 -9.18 -3.79
CA VAL A 205 -20.06 -9.64 -4.94
C VAL A 205 -19.40 -10.90 -5.55
N GLU A 206 -20.19 -11.91 -5.92
CA GLU A 206 -19.77 -13.01 -6.79
C GLU A 206 -19.57 -12.49 -8.23
N ASN A 207 -18.34 -12.54 -8.74
CA ASN A 207 -18.03 -12.09 -10.10
C ASN A 207 -17.62 -13.31 -10.95
N LYS A 208 -18.37 -13.56 -12.04
CA LYS A 208 -18.19 -14.73 -12.93
C LYS A 208 -17.10 -14.54 -14.00
N GLU A 209 -16.37 -13.43 -13.96
CA GLU A 209 -15.28 -13.14 -14.89
C GLU A 209 -14.03 -13.95 -14.50
N THR A 210 -13.72 -14.94 -15.34
CA THR A 210 -12.52 -15.80 -15.27
C THR A 210 -11.34 -15.15 -15.98
#